data_AF-A0A429Y410-F1
#
_entry.id   AF-A0A429Y410-F1
#
_cell.length_a   1.000
_cell.length_b   1.000
_cell.length_c   1.000
_cell.angle_alpha   90.00
_cell.angle_beta   90.00
_cell.angle_gamma   90.00
#
_symmetry.space_group_name_H-M   'P 1'
#
loop_
_entity.id
_entity.type
_entity.pdbx_description
1 polymer ?
#
loop_
_entity_poly.entity_id
_entity_poly.type
_entity_poly.pdbx_seq_one_letter_code
_entity_poly.pdbx_strand_id
1 'polypeptide(L)'
;MIKHQERERVLKTALTLVLGLFLLAGCGSQQAETMVLLDEKISGVKISKSKGFGGMNEDTLLSLKDKESLKIMEKAIATAIKQPGKVDVSEPDYDVMVEYESTEGELPTHGLHLWLGKENEKSMFMYVTDDSVYLTSVEMTKQLRELLLTE
;
A
#
# COMPACT_ATOMS: atom_id res chain seq x y z
N MET A 1 29.41 -54.67 -24.87
CA MET A 1 28.05 -54.11 -25.01
C MET A 1 27.48 -53.56 -23.69
N ILE A 2 27.61 -54.28 -22.57
CA ILE A 2 27.02 -53.91 -21.26
C ILE A 2 27.52 -52.54 -20.70
N LYS A 3 28.84 -52.27 -20.73
CA LYS A 3 29.42 -51.00 -20.23
C LYS A 3 28.93 -49.74 -20.96
N HIS A 4 28.55 -49.84 -22.24
CA HIS A 4 28.05 -48.71 -23.02
C HIS A 4 26.62 -48.35 -22.60
N GLN A 5 25.79 -49.37 -22.38
CA GLN A 5 24.40 -49.22 -21.97
C GLN A 5 24.28 -48.67 -20.53
N GLU A 6 25.19 -49.06 -19.63
CA GLU A 6 25.26 -48.49 -18.28
C GLU A 6 25.67 -47.02 -18.29
N ARG A 7 26.66 -46.64 -19.11
CA ARG A 7 27.09 -45.25 -19.24
C ARG A 7 25.99 -44.34 -19.78
N GLU A 8 25.21 -44.82 -20.74
CA GLU A 8 24.03 -44.09 -21.24
C GLU A 8 22.91 -43.98 -20.21
N ARG A 9 22.67 -45.02 -19.41
CA ARG A 9 21.71 -44.96 -18.30
C ARG A 9 22.12 -43.95 -17.25
N VAL A 10 23.38 -43.99 -16.80
CA VAL A 10 23.91 -43.02 -15.82
C VAL A 10 23.86 -41.59 -16.36
N LEU A 11 24.21 -41.37 -17.63
CA LEU A 11 24.15 -40.05 -18.25
C LEU A 11 22.71 -39.53 -18.37
N LYS A 12 21.75 -40.39 -18.74
CA LYS A 12 20.34 -40.03 -18.79
C LYS A 12 19.79 -39.71 -17.39
N THR A 13 20.10 -40.54 -16.39
CA THR A 13 19.68 -40.30 -15.00
C THR A 13 20.29 -39.01 -14.43
N ALA A 14 21.56 -38.74 -14.70
CA ALA A 14 22.22 -37.49 -14.32
C ALA A 14 21.58 -36.27 -15.00
N LEU A 15 21.25 -36.38 -16.30
CA LEU A 15 20.59 -35.32 -17.05
C LEU A 15 19.17 -35.03 -16.52
N THR A 16 18.40 -36.06 -16.14
CA THR A 16 17.07 -35.90 -15.53
C THR A 16 17.15 -35.25 -14.15
N LEU A 17 18.15 -35.61 -13.34
CA LEU A 17 18.38 -35.00 -12.02
C LEU A 17 18.77 -33.51 -12.13
N VAL A 18 19.62 -33.15 -13.09
CA VAL A 18 20.00 -31.75 -13.34
C VAL A 18 18.81 -30.92 -13.84
N LEU A 19 17.94 -31.48 -14.69
CA LEU A 19 16.75 -30.77 -15.18
C LEU A 19 15.73 -30.47 -14.06
N GLY A 20 15.61 -31.35 -13.06
CA GLY A 20 14.70 -31.17 -11.93
C GLY A 20 15.11 -30.04 -10.97
N LEU A 21 16.42 -29.73 -10.86
CA LEU A 21 16.94 -28.68 -10.00
C LEU A 21 16.63 -27.25 -10.50
N PHE A 22 16.43 -27.06 -11.80
CA PHE A 22 16.10 -25.75 -12.37
C PHE A 22 14.63 -25.33 -12.17
N LEU A 23 13.72 -26.29 -11.89
CA LEU A 23 12.29 -25.99 -11.69
C LEU A 23 11.98 -25.43 -10.28
N LEU A 24 12.94 -25.46 -9.36
CA LEU A 24 12.78 -24.93 -8.00
C LEU A 24 13.30 -23.50 -7.83
N ALA A 25 13.75 -22.85 -8.89
CA ALA A 25 13.98 -21.40 -8.90
C ALA A 25 12.62 -20.67 -8.99
N GLY A 26 11.75 -20.88 -8.00
CA GLY A 26 10.62 -20.01 -7.76
C GLY A 26 11.18 -18.62 -7.48
N CYS A 27 10.92 -17.68 -8.38
CA CYS A 27 11.36 -16.30 -8.26
C CYS A 27 10.67 -15.69 -7.03
N GLY A 28 11.34 -15.74 -5.88
CA GLY A 28 10.89 -15.15 -4.63
C GLY A 28 11.03 -13.64 -4.64
N SER A 29 10.43 -12.96 -5.61
CA SER A 29 10.20 -11.51 -5.48
C SER A 29 9.11 -11.33 -4.44
N GLN A 30 9.51 -11.15 -3.18
CA GLN A 30 8.63 -10.78 -2.09
C GLN A 30 8.12 -9.36 -2.39
N GLN A 31 7.05 -9.27 -3.17
CA GLN A 31 6.42 -8.00 -3.52
C GLN A 31 5.90 -7.37 -2.23
N ALA A 32 6.32 -6.14 -1.96
CA ALA A 32 5.91 -5.45 -0.75
C ALA A 32 4.39 -5.24 -0.78
N GLU A 33 3.70 -5.63 0.29
CA GLU A 33 2.25 -5.45 0.42
C GLU A 33 1.95 -3.95 0.55
N THR A 34 0.97 -3.45 -0.20
CA THR A 34 0.54 -2.04 -0.18
C THR A 34 -0.91 -1.90 0.26
N MET A 35 -1.33 -0.67 0.53
CA MET A 35 -2.75 -0.39 0.78
C MET A 35 -3.58 -0.62 -0.49
N VAL A 36 -4.83 -1.02 -0.28
CA VAL A 36 -5.82 -1.27 -1.33
C VAL A 36 -7.02 -0.34 -1.12
N LEU A 37 -7.39 0.38 -2.18
CA LEU A 37 -8.63 1.15 -2.29
C LEU A 37 -9.65 0.34 -3.11
N LEU A 38 -10.92 0.75 -3.12
CA LEU A 38 -11.87 0.15 -4.07
C LEU A 38 -11.41 0.40 -5.50
N ASP A 39 -11.68 -0.56 -6.39
CA ASP A 39 -11.47 -0.43 -7.84
C ASP A 39 -12.59 0.41 -8.47
N GLU A 40 -12.84 1.57 -7.87
CA GLU A 40 -13.89 2.52 -8.23
C GLU A 40 -13.28 3.91 -8.32
N LYS A 41 -13.85 4.75 -9.18
CA LYS A 41 -13.32 6.10 -9.36
C LYS A 41 -13.51 6.92 -8.10
N ILE A 42 -12.43 7.49 -7.56
CA ILE A 42 -12.51 8.39 -6.40
C ILE A 42 -13.26 9.68 -6.81
N SER A 43 -14.34 9.99 -6.10
CA SER A 43 -15.16 11.19 -6.30
C SER A 43 -14.68 12.37 -5.45
N GLY A 44 -14.04 12.07 -4.32
CA GLY A 44 -13.58 13.07 -3.38
C GLY A 44 -12.70 12.49 -2.28
N VAL A 45 -11.91 13.36 -1.67
CA VAL A 45 -11.24 13.06 -0.41
C VAL A 45 -11.53 14.17 0.58
N LYS A 46 -12.00 13.82 1.77
CA LYS A 46 -12.18 14.75 2.88
C LYS A 46 -11.11 14.50 3.92
N ILE A 47 -10.49 15.56 4.39
CA ILE A 47 -9.46 15.52 5.43
C ILE A 47 -9.93 16.35 6.60
N SER A 48 -9.82 15.81 7.80
CA SER A 48 -10.11 16.47 9.06
C SER A 48 -8.91 16.36 10.00
N LYS A 49 -8.82 17.24 10.99
CA LYS A 49 -7.87 17.04 12.10
C LYS A 49 -8.32 15.82 12.89
N SER A 50 -7.40 14.90 13.15
CA SER A 50 -7.76 13.72 13.93
C SER A 50 -8.09 14.09 15.38
N LYS A 51 -8.98 13.31 16.00
CA LYS A 51 -9.31 13.36 17.42
C LYS A 51 -8.73 12.16 18.19
N GLY A 52 -7.78 11.44 17.57
CA GLY A 52 -7.20 10.21 18.11
C GLY A 52 -7.83 8.95 17.52
N PHE A 53 -7.58 7.82 18.17
CA PHE A 53 -8.13 6.53 17.75
C PHE A 53 -9.61 6.36 18.12
N GLY A 54 -10.30 5.43 17.44
CA GLY A 54 -11.67 5.03 17.77
C GLY A 54 -12.74 5.52 16.80
N GLY A 55 -12.35 6.21 15.72
CA GLY A 55 -13.25 6.63 14.66
C GLY A 55 -12.63 7.72 13.79
N MET A 56 -13.45 8.30 12.93
CA MET A 56 -13.08 9.45 12.11
C MET A 56 -13.70 10.73 12.67
N ASN A 57 -12.96 11.82 12.59
CA ASN A 57 -13.54 13.14 12.74
C ASN A 57 -14.23 13.57 11.44
N GLU A 58 -15.53 13.91 11.51
CA GLU A 58 -16.30 14.37 10.34
C GLU A 58 -16.17 15.89 10.09
N ASP A 59 -15.59 16.63 11.03
CA ASP A 59 -15.34 18.08 10.92
C ASP A 59 -14.26 18.33 9.85
N THR A 60 -14.71 18.41 8.59
CA THR A 60 -13.85 18.48 7.41
C THR A 60 -13.07 19.80 7.39
N LEU A 61 -11.74 19.70 7.36
CA LEU A 61 -10.81 20.81 7.19
C LEU A 61 -10.57 21.12 5.72
N LEU A 62 -10.40 20.08 4.90
CA LEU A 62 -10.11 20.19 3.48
C LEU A 62 -10.93 19.17 2.68
N SER A 63 -11.50 19.59 1.56
CA SER A 63 -12.19 18.70 0.61
C SER A 63 -11.53 18.81 -0.76
N LEU A 64 -10.91 17.71 -1.18
CA LEU A 64 -10.26 17.57 -2.47
C LEU A 64 -11.25 16.96 -3.46
N LYS A 65 -11.41 17.63 -4.60
CA LYS A 65 -12.29 17.18 -5.71
C LYS A 65 -11.65 17.35 -7.08
N ASP A 66 -10.58 18.13 -7.17
CA ASP A 66 -9.87 18.29 -8.42
C ASP A 66 -9.01 17.05 -8.73
N LYS A 67 -8.84 16.78 -10.02
CA LYS A 67 -8.19 15.57 -10.50
C LYS A 67 -6.75 15.42 -10.06
N GLU A 68 -6.02 16.53 -9.90
CA GLU A 68 -4.59 16.48 -9.58
C GLU A 68 -4.39 16.12 -8.12
N SER A 69 -5.09 16.79 -7.20
CA SER A 69 -5.08 16.48 -5.78
C SER A 69 -5.54 15.05 -5.48
N LEU A 70 -6.63 14.61 -6.14
CA LEU A 70 -7.12 13.24 -5.98
C LEU A 70 -6.09 12.20 -6.42
N LYS A 71 -5.42 12.43 -7.55
CA LYS A 71 -4.36 11.53 -8.04
C LYS A 71 -3.15 11.48 -7.09
N ILE A 72 -2.77 12.60 -6.50
CA ILE A 72 -1.68 12.63 -5.50
C ILE A 72 -2.06 11.79 -4.28
N MET A 73 -3.27 11.98 -3.75
CA MET A 73 -3.75 11.24 -2.58
C MET A 73 -3.88 9.75 -2.86
N GLU A 74 -4.53 9.38 -3.97
CA GLU A 74 -4.68 7.99 -4.40
C GLU A 74 -3.31 7.31 -4.51
N LYS A 75 -2.35 7.95 -5.18
CA LYS A 75 -1.00 7.41 -5.34
C LYS A 75 -0.30 7.29 -3.98
N ALA A 76 -0.45 8.27 -3.09
CA ALA A 76 0.19 8.22 -1.77
C ALA A 76 -0.30 7.03 -0.95
N ILE A 77 -1.60 6.74 -1.00
CA ILE A 77 -2.21 5.60 -0.32
C ILE A 77 -1.82 4.29 -1.01
N ALA A 78 -2.10 4.14 -2.31
CA ALA A 78 -1.91 2.89 -3.04
C ALA A 78 -0.45 2.44 -3.16
N THR A 79 0.52 3.35 -2.98
CA THR A 79 1.95 3.02 -2.97
C THR A 79 2.57 2.91 -1.58
N ALA A 80 1.81 3.18 -0.52
CA ALA A 80 2.30 3.04 0.85
C ALA A 80 2.53 1.56 1.18
N ILE A 81 3.70 1.25 1.73
CA ILE A 81 4.19 -0.12 1.95
C ILE A 81 3.92 -0.53 3.38
N LYS A 82 3.27 -1.68 3.56
CA LYS A 82 3.02 -2.29 4.87
C LYS A 82 4.33 -2.59 5.60
N GLN A 83 4.37 -2.24 6.87
CA GLN A 83 5.50 -2.53 7.75
C GLN A 83 5.26 -3.81 8.54
N PRO A 84 6.30 -4.63 8.78
CA PRO A 84 6.16 -5.83 9.60
C PRO A 84 6.07 -5.47 11.09
N GLY A 85 5.23 -6.20 11.81
CA GLY A 85 5.08 -6.09 13.27
C GLY A 85 4.08 -5.03 13.71
N LYS A 86 3.83 -4.99 15.02
CA LYS A 86 3.02 -3.94 15.64
C LYS A 86 3.92 -2.76 16.00
N VAL A 87 3.51 -1.56 15.63
CA VAL A 87 4.22 -0.32 15.95
C VAL A 87 3.40 0.42 17.00
N ASP A 88 4.05 0.80 18.10
CA ASP A 88 3.46 1.74 19.06
C ASP A 88 3.57 3.14 18.46
N VAL A 89 2.43 3.74 18.13
CA VAL A 89 2.35 5.00 17.39
C VAL A 89 1.56 6.02 18.19
N SER A 90 1.96 7.28 18.11
CA SER A 90 1.22 8.39 18.71
C SER A 90 -0.15 8.56 18.05
N GLU A 91 -0.97 9.47 18.56
CA GLU A 91 -2.21 9.86 17.87
C GLU A 91 -1.93 10.42 16.47
N PRO A 92 -2.81 10.17 15.49
CA PRO A 92 -2.68 10.67 14.13
C PRO A 92 -2.87 12.19 14.04
N ASP A 93 -2.31 12.79 12.98
CA ASP A 93 -2.47 14.22 12.72
C ASP A 93 -3.81 14.53 12.03
N TYR A 94 -4.24 13.62 11.16
CA TYR A 94 -5.42 13.78 10.31
C TYR A 94 -6.20 12.48 10.16
N ASP A 95 -7.50 12.61 9.94
CA ASP A 95 -8.33 11.54 9.40
C ASP A 95 -8.64 11.84 7.93
N VAL A 96 -8.57 10.83 7.08
CA VAL A 96 -8.75 10.91 5.63
C VAL A 96 -9.89 10.00 5.21
N MET A 97 -10.94 10.58 4.62
CA MET A 97 -12.08 9.84 4.07
C MET A 97 -12.00 9.86 2.55
N VAL A 98 -11.85 8.68 1.96
CA VAL A 98 -11.92 8.50 0.50
C VAL A 98 -13.35 8.14 0.11
N GLU A 99 -13.92 8.97 -0.76
CA GLU A 99 -15.27 8.81 -1.31
C GLU A 99 -15.17 8.37 -2.78
N TYR A 100 -16.08 7.51 -3.21
CA TYR A 100 -16.10 6.95 -4.55
C TYR A 100 -17.30 7.45 -5.35
N GLU A 101 -17.16 7.52 -6.67
CA GLU A 101 -18.29 7.69 -7.58
C GLU A 101 -19.08 6.38 -7.59
N SER A 102 -20.40 6.47 -7.56
CA SER A 102 -21.26 5.31 -7.74
C SER A 102 -22.38 5.63 -8.71
N THR A 103 -22.63 4.69 -9.62
CA THR A 103 -23.81 4.72 -10.49
C THR A 103 -25.01 3.99 -9.89
N GLU A 104 -24.78 3.13 -8.89
CA GLU A 104 -25.79 2.27 -8.28
C GLU A 104 -25.62 2.19 -6.75
N GLY A 105 -26.33 3.06 -6.01
CA GLY A 105 -26.32 3.08 -4.55
C GLY A 105 -25.06 3.69 -3.92
N GLU A 106 -25.00 3.75 -2.59
CA GLU A 106 -23.85 4.30 -1.87
C GLU A 106 -22.75 3.24 -1.72
N LEU A 107 -21.51 3.60 -2.06
CA LEU A 107 -20.32 2.77 -1.82
C LEU A 107 -19.74 3.06 -0.43
N PRO A 108 -19.09 2.07 0.22
CA PRO A 108 -18.41 2.32 1.48
C PRO A 108 -17.25 3.29 1.27
N THR A 109 -17.10 4.24 2.19
CA THR A 109 -15.94 5.12 2.22
C THR A 109 -14.75 4.40 2.87
N HIS A 110 -13.53 4.73 2.42
CA HIS A 110 -12.33 4.26 3.11
C HIS A 110 -11.86 5.32 4.10
N GLY A 111 -11.93 4.99 5.39
CA GLY A 111 -11.44 5.82 6.49
C GLY A 111 -10.02 5.44 6.87
N LEU A 112 -9.11 6.43 6.84
CA LEU A 112 -7.70 6.26 7.15
C LEU A 112 -7.26 7.26 8.22
N HIS A 113 -6.34 6.84 9.08
CA HIS A 113 -5.53 7.71 9.91
C HIS A 113 -4.23 8.08 9.17
N LEU A 114 -3.82 9.35 9.28
CA LEU A 114 -2.60 9.87 8.66
C LEU A 114 -1.73 10.58 9.69
N TRP A 115 -0.46 10.17 9.77
CA TRP A 115 0.62 10.93 10.38
C TRP A 115 1.45 11.55 9.27
N LEU A 116 1.43 12.88 9.18
CA LEU A 116 2.10 13.62 8.12
C LEU A 116 3.56 13.81 8.51
N GLY A 117 4.45 13.06 7.85
CA GLY A 117 5.88 13.16 8.07
C GLY A 117 6.40 14.59 7.85
N LYS A 118 7.49 14.95 8.53
CA LYS A 118 8.19 16.23 8.29
C LYS A 118 8.95 16.19 6.96
N GLU A 119 9.63 17.29 6.65
CA GLU A 119 10.53 17.32 5.50
C GLU A 119 11.59 16.22 5.61
N ASN A 120 11.81 15.48 4.51
CA ASN A 120 12.70 14.32 4.43
C ASN A 120 12.32 13.10 5.30
N GLU A 121 11.13 13.10 5.90
CA GLU A 121 10.58 11.94 6.61
C GLU A 121 9.51 11.23 5.77
N LYS A 122 9.11 10.03 6.17
CA LYS A 122 7.99 9.30 5.57
C LYS A 122 6.70 9.63 6.32
N SER A 123 5.60 9.62 5.62
CA SER A 123 4.26 9.66 6.21
C SER A 123 3.81 8.23 6.50
N MET A 124 2.86 8.13 7.40
CA MET A 124 2.28 6.87 7.80
C MET A 124 0.76 6.91 7.62
N PHE A 125 0.22 5.84 7.04
CA PHE A 125 -1.20 5.57 6.98
C PHE A 125 -1.54 4.33 7.79
N MET A 126 -2.77 4.31 8.30
CA MET A 126 -3.41 3.14 8.89
C MET A 126 -4.90 3.16 8.54
N TYR A 127 -5.52 2.01 8.32
CA TYR A 127 -6.97 1.96 8.20
C TYR A 127 -7.59 2.21 9.57
N VAL A 128 -8.73 2.90 9.64
CA VAL A 128 -9.43 3.13 10.92
C VAL A 128 -9.87 1.81 11.58
N THR A 129 -10.04 0.74 10.79
CA THR A 129 -10.52 -0.58 11.22
C THR A 129 -9.40 -1.59 11.48
N ASP A 130 -8.13 -1.21 11.33
CA ASP A 130 -6.98 -2.12 11.41
C ASP A 130 -5.82 -1.49 12.21
N ASP A 131 -4.79 -2.30 12.54
CA ASP A 131 -3.59 -1.88 13.27
C ASP A 131 -2.29 -2.00 12.44
N SER A 132 -2.41 -2.16 11.13
CA SER A 132 -1.29 -2.27 10.20
C SER A 132 -0.77 -0.89 9.79
N VAL A 133 0.53 -0.71 9.93
CA VAL A 133 1.21 0.52 9.52
C VAL A 133 1.67 0.44 8.08
N TYR A 134 1.37 1.48 7.30
CA TYR A 134 1.84 1.63 5.92
C TYR A 134 2.65 2.92 5.79
N LEU A 135 3.87 2.82 5.24
CA LEU A 135 4.75 3.97 5.07
C LEU A 135 4.82 4.40 3.62
N THR A 136 4.71 5.70 3.38
CA THR A 136 4.95 6.31 2.07
C THR A 136 6.45 6.35 1.74
N SER A 137 6.78 6.73 0.50
CA SER A 137 8.12 7.24 0.21
C SER A 137 8.27 8.68 0.71
N VAL A 138 9.51 9.13 0.89
CA VAL A 138 9.81 10.54 1.23
C VAL A 138 9.30 11.50 0.15
N GLU A 139 9.38 11.10 -1.12
CA GLU A 139 8.85 11.89 -2.24
C GLU A 139 7.33 12.03 -2.15
N MET A 140 6.61 10.95 -1.83
CA MET A 140 5.16 11.03 -1.64
C MET A 140 4.79 11.87 -0.41
N THR A 141 5.59 11.83 0.66
CA THR A 141 5.42 12.73 1.80
C THR A 141 5.56 14.18 1.40
N LYS A 142 6.56 14.53 0.59
CA LYS A 142 6.71 15.89 0.07
C LYS A 142 5.45 16.35 -0.66
N GLN A 143 4.91 15.53 -1.56
CA GLN A 143 3.67 15.86 -2.29
C GLN A 143 2.46 15.99 -1.35
N LEU A 144 2.33 15.12 -0.36
CA LEU A 144 1.27 15.25 0.66
C LEU A 144 1.41 16.55 1.46
N ARG A 145 2.64 16.95 1.82
CA ARG A 145 2.88 18.21 2.55
C ARG A 145 2.50 19.42 1.70
N GLU A 146 2.90 19.44 0.43
CA GLU A 146 2.51 20.51 -0.52
C GLU A 146 0.99 20.59 -0.67
N LEU A 147 0.31 19.45 -0.69
CA LEU A 147 -1.15 19.38 -0.81
C LEU A 147 -1.90 19.81 0.46
N LEU A 148 -1.39 19.47 1.66
CA LEU A 148 -2.12 19.62 2.93
C LEU A 148 -1.73 20.84 3.75
N LEU A 149 -0.53 21.38 3.55
CA LEU A 149 0.01 22.51 4.31
C LEU A 149 0.07 23.80 3.49
N THR A 150 -0.65 23.85 2.38
CA THR A 150 -0.76 25.07 1.57
C THR A 150 -1.39 26.17 2.42
N GLU A 151 -0.63 27.26 2.61
CA GLU A 151 -1.06 28.49 3.29
C GLU A 151 -2.14 29.26 2.48
#